data_AF-A0A3M2BS93-F1
#
_entry.id   AF-A0A3M2BS93-F1
#
_cell.length_a   1.000
_cell.length_b   1.000
_cell.length_c   1.000
_cell.angle_alpha   90.00
_cell.angle_beta   90.00
_cell.angle_gamma   90.00
#
_symmetry.space_group_name_H-M   'P 1'
#
loop_
_entity.id
_entity.type
_entity.pdbx_description
1 polymer ?
#
loop_
_entity_poly.entity_id
_entity_poly.type
_entity_poly.pdbx_seq_one_letter_code
_entity_poly.pdbx_strand_id
1 'polypeptide(L)'
;APIQVEFDGREGIAGEFVIRAFVLPRREEFSSDDEARRARIGNEYQGIYVYRENRLIYGPDWLGIFQKEPHGSLLRVEFSFDHRLDEAFHVDIKKSQISLNEDLYNWLASDFLPAPRRAADERYRQGRKKKIQEQAAGGAHDSSNRSIGNREKEVDQARVEVVNEQTGEVEVTNDSGRVRMKLRLSKANRPGEVYIQPVGELEDGLLWAPAIIDGHQGVTLNTGHPYYHRVYVPNLSSGVTVQGMDSLLWALAIAELKVTNEATLRYFRELRYEISRILRLLVEDLPEPRDSDDHQ
;
A
#
# COMPACT_ATOMS: atom_id res chain seq x y z
N ALA A 1 -25.99 -4.90 -0.68
CA ALA A 1 -27.38 -5.30 -0.41
C ALA A 1 -27.36 -6.64 0.33
N PRO A 2 -28.32 -6.94 1.23
CA PRO A 2 -28.41 -8.27 1.84
C PRO A 2 -28.58 -9.33 0.76
N ILE A 3 -27.79 -10.41 0.85
CA ILE A 3 -27.96 -11.58 0.01
C ILE A 3 -28.80 -12.56 0.82
N GLN A 4 -30.02 -12.82 0.36
CA GLN A 4 -30.82 -13.96 0.81
C GLN A 4 -30.38 -15.16 0.00
N VAL A 5 -30.00 -16.23 0.70
CA VAL A 5 -29.57 -17.48 0.08
C VAL A 5 -30.48 -18.58 0.58
N GLU A 6 -31.14 -19.26 -0.36
CA GLU A 6 -31.82 -20.51 -0.08
C GLU A 6 -30.75 -21.59 0.04
N PHE A 7 -30.72 -22.25 1.20
CA PHE A 7 -29.86 -23.40 1.46
C PHE A 7 -30.69 -24.67 1.31
N ASP A 8 -30.28 -25.55 0.39
CA ASP A 8 -30.86 -26.88 0.21
C ASP A 8 -29.81 -27.94 0.58
N GLY A 9 -29.87 -28.41 1.82
CA GLY A 9 -28.92 -29.39 2.36
C GLY A 9 -29.24 -30.82 1.92
N ARG A 10 -28.21 -31.69 1.87
CA ARG A 10 -28.32 -33.10 1.41
C ARG A 10 -29.22 -34.02 2.25
N GLU A 11 -29.90 -33.52 3.27
CA GLU A 11 -30.80 -34.28 4.16
C GLU A 11 -32.22 -33.69 4.28
N GLY A 12 -32.65 -32.86 3.32
CA GLY A 12 -34.00 -32.27 3.34
C GLY A 12 -34.15 -31.08 4.30
N ILE A 13 -33.03 -30.59 4.84
CA ILE A 13 -32.96 -29.35 5.61
C ILE A 13 -32.90 -28.20 4.61
N ALA A 14 -34.06 -27.56 4.40
CA ALA A 14 -34.21 -26.38 3.57
C ALA A 14 -34.53 -25.16 4.45
N GLY A 15 -33.79 -24.07 4.26
CA GLY A 15 -33.99 -22.84 5.01
C GLY A 15 -33.31 -21.66 4.35
N GLU A 16 -33.70 -20.46 4.77
CA GLU A 16 -33.12 -19.21 4.28
C GLU A 16 -32.17 -18.65 5.34
N PHE A 17 -31.04 -18.14 4.88
CA PHE A 17 -30.18 -17.30 5.69
C PHE A 17 -29.92 -15.97 4.99
N VAL A 18 -29.60 -14.96 5.80
CA VAL A 18 -29.18 -13.64 5.34
C VAL A 18 -27.71 -13.48 5.64
N ILE A 19 -26.93 -13.14 4.62
CA ILE A 19 -25.52 -12.80 4.78
C ILE A 19 -25.21 -11.41 4.22
N ARG A 20 -24.41 -10.65 4.97
CA ARG A 20 -24.00 -9.29 4.63
C ARG A 20 -22.55 -9.07 4.97
N ALA A 21 -21.79 -8.48 4.06
CA ALA A 21 -20.45 -8.02 4.34
C ALA A 21 -20.42 -6.48 4.42
N PHE A 22 -19.76 -5.97 5.45
CA PHE A 22 -19.56 -4.56 5.70
C PHE A 22 -18.06 -4.29 5.74
N VAL A 23 -17.60 -3.47 4.79
CA VAL A 23 -16.24 -2.92 4.81
C VAL A 23 -16.31 -1.57 5.51
N LEU A 24 -15.86 -1.54 6.76
CA LEU A 24 -15.88 -0.34 7.58
C LEU A 24 -14.98 0.76 6.99
N PRO A 25 -15.33 2.05 7.20
CA PRO A 25 -14.39 3.14 7.01
C PRO A 25 -13.16 2.99 7.90
N ARG A 26 -12.08 3.66 7.54
CA ARG A 26 -10.91 3.79 8.41
C ARG A 26 -11.18 4.77 9.54
N ARG A 27 -10.39 4.72 10.62
CA ARG A 27 -10.55 5.60 11.78
C ARG A 27 -10.61 7.08 11.38
N GLU A 28 -9.73 7.50 10.48
CA GLU A 28 -9.63 8.86 9.95
C GLU A 28 -10.77 9.26 8.98
N GLU A 29 -11.57 8.30 8.51
CA GLU A 29 -12.70 8.54 7.61
C GLU A 29 -14.04 8.72 8.34
N PHE A 30 -14.08 8.51 9.66
CA PHE A 30 -15.29 8.75 10.45
C PHE A 30 -15.53 10.24 10.66
N SER A 31 -16.81 10.61 10.75
CA SER A 31 -17.22 11.99 10.96
C SER A 31 -16.88 12.53 12.35
N SER A 32 -16.70 11.62 13.33
CA SER A 32 -16.35 11.94 14.71
C SER A 32 -15.48 10.85 15.34
N ASP A 33 -14.65 11.25 16.31
CA ASP A 33 -13.82 10.30 17.06
C ASP A 33 -14.67 9.29 17.86
N ASP A 34 -15.85 9.69 18.32
CA ASP A 34 -16.80 8.80 19.02
C ASP A 34 -17.36 7.71 18.09
N GLU A 35 -17.67 8.04 16.84
CA GLU A 35 -18.04 7.02 15.84
C GLU A 35 -16.89 6.07 15.53
N ALA A 36 -15.68 6.59 15.38
CA ALA A 36 -14.49 5.79 15.14
C ALA A 36 -14.21 4.81 16.30
N ARG A 37 -14.37 5.27 17.55
CA ARG A 37 -14.27 4.42 18.75
C ARG A 37 -15.36 3.36 18.80
N ARG A 38 -16.60 3.70 18.44
CA ARG A 38 -17.72 2.75 18.40
C ARG A 38 -17.53 1.67 17.33
N ALA A 39 -16.86 1.99 16.23
CA ALA A 39 -16.59 1.04 15.15
C ALA A 39 -15.65 -0.11 15.56
N ARG A 40 -14.88 0.05 16.65
CA ARG A 40 -13.97 -0.97 17.19
C ARG A 40 -13.16 -1.65 16.08
N ILE A 41 -12.42 -0.83 15.34
CA ILE A 41 -11.50 -1.32 14.32
C ILE A 41 -10.33 -1.98 15.06
N GLY A 42 -10.11 -3.24 14.78
CA GLY A 42 -9.11 -4.07 15.45
C GLY A 42 -9.13 -5.47 14.87
N ASN A 43 -8.00 -6.17 14.98
CA ASN A 43 -7.87 -7.52 14.44
C ASN A 43 -8.75 -8.53 15.16
N GLU A 44 -9.06 -8.30 16.43
CA GLU A 44 -9.92 -9.11 17.26
C GLU A 44 -11.38 -9.08 16.79
N TYR A 45 -11.82 -7.97 16.18
CA TYR A 45 -13.20 -7.74 15.74
C TYR A 45 -13.45 -8.12 14.28
N GLN A 46 -12.44 -8.59 13.54
CA GLN A 46 -12.65 -9.04 12.16
C GLN A 46 -13.36 -10.40 12.08
N GLY A 47 -14.11 -10.59 10.99
CA GLY A 47 -14.66 -11.90 10.65
C GLY A 47 -16.18 -11.95 10.63
N ILE A 48 -16.70 -13.17 10.79
CA ILE A 48 -18.10 -13.53 10.73
C ILE A 48 -18.71 -13.47 12.13
N TYR A 49 -19.86 -12.81 12.20
CA TYR A 49 -20.74 -12.72 13.35
C TYR A 49 -21.97 -13.56 13.05
N VAL A 50 -22.14 -14.63 13.79
CA VAL A 50 -23.22 -15.59 13.55
C VAL A 50 -24.39 -15.27 14.46
N TYR A 51 -25.53 -14.95 13.86
CA TYR A 51 -26.78 -14.62 14.49
C TYR A 51 -27.79 -15.73 14.26
N ARG A 52 -28.54 -16.06 15.31
CA ARG A 52 -29.71 -16.94 15.26
C ARG A 52 -30.88 -16.18 15.86
N GLU A 53 -32.00 -16.07 15.14
CA GLU A 53 -33.18 -15.34 15.60
C GLU A 53 -32.83 -13.91 16.10
N ASN A 54 -31.98 -13.20 15.34
CA ASN A 54 -31.43 -11.87 15.67
C ASN A 54 -30.58 -11.78 16.94
N ARG A 55 -30.15 -12.91 17.51
CA ARG A 55 -29.23 -12.96 18.65
C ARG A 55 -27.85 -13.43 18.19
N LEU A 56 -26.80 -12.67 18.54
CA LEU A 56 -25.42 -13.12 18.32
C LEU A 56 -25.18 -14.38 19.16
N ILE A 57 -24.83 -15.47 18.49
CA ILE A 57 -24.53 -16.76 19.12
C ILE A 57 -23.05 -17.12 19.05
N TYR A 58 -22.31 -16.55 18.10
CA TYR A 58 -20.88 -16.82 17.92
C TYR A 58 -20.16 -15.73 17.13
N GLY A 59 -18.84 -15.65 17.29
CA GLY A 59 -17.98 -14.69 16.62
C GLY A 59 -17.67 -13.45 17.47
N PRO A 60 -16.83 -12.54 16.97
CA PRO A 60 -16.22 -12.53 15.63
C PRO A 60 -15.15 -13.61 15.40
N ASP A 61 -15.31 -14.40 14.35
CA ASP A 61 -14.31 -15.40 13.90
C ASP A 61 -14.46 -15.73 12.41
N TRP A 62 -13.44 -16.33 11.80
CA TRP A 62 -13.45 -16.77 10.40
C TRP A 62 -13.92 -18.21 10.21
N LEU A 63 -14.35 -18.91 11.26
CA LEU A 63 -14.89 -20.28 11.20
C LEU A 63 -13.90 -21.27 10.56
N GLY A 64 -12.60 -21.06 10.78
CA GLY A 64 -11.53 -21.87 10.18
C GLY A 64 -11.26 -21.61 8.70
N ILE A 65 -12.03 -20.74 8.03
CA ILE A 65 -11.83 -20.40 6.60
C ILE A 65 -10.54 -19.60 6.42
N PHE A 66 -10.28 -18.65 7.31
CA PHE A 66 -9.13 -17.75 7.24
C PHE A 66 -8.50 -17.53 8.61
N GLN A 67 -7.23 -17.13 8.63
CA GLN A 67 -6.59 -16.60 9.82
C GLN A 67 -6.88 -15.11 9.98
N LYS A 68 -6.90 -14.62 11.22
CA LYS A 68 -7.01 -13.19 11.51
C LYS A 68 -5.70 -12.50 11.13
N GLU A 69 -5.79 -11.48 10.28
CA GLU A 69 -4.64 -10.71 9.79
C GLU A 69 -4.96 -9.20 9.83
N PRO A 70 -3.94 -8.31 9.93
CA PRO A 70 -4.11 -6.85 9.95
C PRO A 70 -5.05 -6.29 8.88
N HIS A 71 -4.94 -6.82 7.66
CA HIS A 71 -5.68 -6.35 6.49
C HIS A 71 -7.19 -6.63 6.56
N GLY A 72 -7.59 -7.64 7.35
CA GLY A 72 -9.00 -7.99 7.58
C GLY A 72 -9.70 -7.14 8.64
N SER A 73 -8.98 -6.27 9.36
CA SER A 73 -9.50 -5.47 10.49
C SER A 73 -10.72 -4.60 10.15
N LEU A 74 -10.92 -4.24 8.89
CA LEU A 74 -12.05 -3.44 8.39
C LEU A 74 -13.28 -4.27 7.96
N LEU A 75 -13.17 -5.60 7.88
CA LEU A 75 -14.24 -6.44 7.38
C LEU A 75 -15.09 -7.01 8.53
N ARG A 76 -16.41 -6.83 8.44
CA ARG A 76 -17.41 -7.46 9.30
C ARG A 76 -18.39 -8.22 8.42
N VAL A 77 -18.67 -9.47 8.76
CA VAL A 77 -19.67 -10.27 8.04
C VAL A 77 -20.77 -10.67 8.99
N GLU A 78 -22.00 -10.26 8.72
CA GLU A 78 -23.20 -10.74 9.40
C GLU A 78 -23.65 -12.02 8.71
N PHE A 79 -23.81 -13.09 9.47
CA PHE A 79 -24.44 -14.33 9.04
C PHE A 79 -25.64 -14.57 9.94
N SER A 80 -26.87 -14.47 9.42
CA SER A 80 -28.10 -14.55 10.22
C SER A 80 -29.04 -15.63 9.68
N PHE A 81 -29.52 -16.50 10.56
CA PHE A 81 -30.45 -17.57 10.20
C PHE A 81 -31.55 -17.77 11.27
N ASP A 82 -32.60 -18.48 10.91
CA ASP A 82 -33.68 -18.89 11.82
C ASP A 82 -33.50 -20.36 12.28
N HIS A 83 -34.32 -20.81 13.23
CA HIS A 83 -34.24 -22.16 13.78
C HIS A 83 -34.34 -23.32 12.76
N ARG A 84 -34.78 -23.10 11.50
CA ARG A 84 -34.91 -24.16 10.49
C ARG A 84 -33.55 -24.69 10.02
N LEU A 85 -32.49 -23.88 10.14
CA LEU A 85 -31.14 -24.28 9.78
C LEU A 85 -30.34 -24.85 10.97
N ASP A 86 -30.96 -25.04 12.15
CA ASP A 86 -30.30 -25.58 13.35
C ASP A 86 -29.67 -26.97 13.15
N GLU A 87 -30.15 -27.77 12.18
CA GLU A 87 -29.55 -29.07 11.85
C GLU A 87 -28.41 -28.93 10.83
N ALA A 88 -28.52 -27.98 9.90
CA ALA A 88 -27.49 -27.68 8.90
C ALA A 88 -26.25 -27.04 9.52
N PHE A 89 -26.45 -26.21 10.54
CA PHE A 89 -25.39 -25.79 11.45
C PHE A 89 -25.39 -26.79 12.58
N HIS A 90 -24.47 -27.74 12.65
CA HIS A 90 -24.26 -28.53 13.86
C HIS A 90 -23.76 -27.60 14.97
N VAL A 91 -24.66 -26.79 15.55
CA VAL A 91 -24.36 -25.84 16.60
C VAL A 91 -24.25 -26.66 17.89
N ASP A 92 -23.12 -27.34 18.05
CA ASP A 92 -22.76 -27.85 19.37
C ASP A 92 -22.37 -26.65 20.25
N ILE A 93 -23.39 -26.05 20.87
CA ILE A 93 -23.25 -24.94 21.82
C ILE A 93 -22.57 -25.43 23.12
N LYS A 94 -22.11 -26.68 23.19
CA LYS A 94 -21.15 -27.10 24.21
C LYS A 94 -19.74 -26.98 23.64
N LYS A 95 -18.99 -26.02 24.20
CA LYS A 95 -17.57 -25.68 23.92
C LYS A 95 -17.32 -24.62 22.84
N SER A 96 -18.23 -23.68 22.62
CA SER A 96 -17.92 -22.45 21.86
C SER A 96 -17.38 -22.72 20.44
N GLN A 97 -17.89 -23.72 19.74
CA GLN A 97 -17.47 -24.04 18.36
C GLN A 97 -18.71 -24.16 17.47
N ILE A 98 -18.70 -23.45 16.35
CA ILE A 98 -19.66 -23.65 15.26
C ILE A 98 -18.95 -24.48 14.19
N SER A 99 -19.59 -25.56 13.75
CA SER A 99 -19.16 -26.33 12.58
C SER A 99 -20.12 -26.03 11.42
N LEU A 100 -19.55 -25.60 10.30
CA LEU A 100 -20.28 -25.44 9.04
C LEU A 100 -20.29 -26.77 8.31
N ASN A 101 -21.40 -27.10 7.66
CA ASN A 101 -21.38 -28.22 6.72
C ASN A 101 -20.46 -27.90 5.53
N GLU A 102 -20.02 -28.95 4.83
CA GLU A 102 -19.03 -28.84 3.75
C GLU A 102 -19.49 -27.91 2.61
N ASP A 103 -20.75 -28.02 2.19
CA ASP A 103 -21.29 -27.22 1.08
C ASP A 103 -21.32 -25.72 1.43
N LEU A 104 -21.76 -25.34 2.63
CA LEU A 104 -21.79 -23.93 3.06
C LEU A 104 -20.39 -23.38 3.32
N TYR A 105 -19.50 -24.21 3.90
CA TYR A 105 -18.11 -23.83 4.08
C TYR A 105 -17.45 -23.48 2.74
N ASN A 106 -17.61 -24.35 1.73
CA ASN A 106 -17.04 -24.16 0.40
C ASN A 106 -17.62 -22.93 -0.29
N TRP A 107 -18.94 -22.72 -0.18
CA TRP A 107 -19.60 -21.53 -0.74
C TRP A 107 -19.12 -20.23 -0.09
N LEU A 108 -19.02 -20.19 1.25
CA LEU A 108 -18.49 -19.04 1.96
C LEU A 108 -17.05 -18.73 1.53
N ALA A 109 -16.20 -19.76 1.47
CA ALA A 109 -14.78 -19.62 1.16
C ALA A 109 -14.54 -19.20 -0.30
N SER A 110 -15.31 -19.74 -1.24
CA SER A 110 -15.01 -19.64 -2.68
C SER A 110 -15.86 -18.59 -3.41
N ASP A 111 -17.13 -18.43 -3.01
CA ASP A 111 -18.08 -17.60 -3.75
C ASP A 111 -18.36 -16.28 -3.04
N PHE A 112 -18.56 -16.30 -1.72
CA PHE A 112 -18.98 -15.11 -0.99
C PHE A 112 -17.81 -14.26 -0.47
N LEU A 113 -16.93 -14.81 0.37
CA LEU A 113 -15.90 -14.04 1.10
C LEU A 113 -14.78 -13.42 0.23
N PRO A 114 -14.38 -13.99 -0.94
CA PRO A 114 -13.28 -13.41 -1.71
C PRO A 114 -13.49 -11.97 -2.15
N ALA A 115 -14.71 -11.59 -2.55
CA ALA A 115 -14.99 -10.23 -3.02
C ALA A 115 -14.98 -9.18 -1.88
N PRO A 116 -15.69 -9.37 -0.75
CA PRO A 116 -15.60 -8.46 0.39
C PRO A 116 -14.21 -8.38 1.01
N ARG A 117 -13.48 -9.50 1.08
CA ARG A 117 -12.09 -9.51 1.57
C ARG A 117 -11.19 -8.66 0.69
N ARG A 118 -11.26 -8.83 -0.63
CA ARG A 118 -10.51 -7.98 -1.58
C ARG A 118 -10.83 -6.50 -1.41
N ALA A 119 -12.11 -6.15 -1.22
CA ALA A 119 -12.53 -4.77 -1.01
C ALA A 119 -12.00 -4.19 0.33
N ALA A 120 -11.99 -4.97 1.40
CA ALA A 120 -11.40 -4.57 2.68
C ALA A 120 -9.88 -4.40 2.58
N ASP A 121 -9.19 -5.35 1.97
CA ASP A 121 -7.74 -5.32 1.75
C ASP A 121 -7.35 -4.12 0.89
N GLU A 122 -8.09 -3.83 -0.18
CA GLU A 122 -7.85 -2.68 -1.04
C GLU A 122 -8.02 -1.37 -0.26
N ARG A 123 -9.12 -1.23 0.49
CA ARG A 123 -9.34 -0.04 1.34
C ARG A 123 -8.25 0.10 2.39
N TYR A 124 -7.80 -0.99 3.01
CA TYR A 124 -6.69 -1.03 3.96
C TYR A 124 -5.33 -0.69 3.31
N ARG A 125 -5.13 -1.00 2.03
CA ARG A 125 -3.92 -0.58 1.30
C ARG A 125 -3.97 0.89 0.88
N GLN A 126 -5.12 1.38 0.41
CA GLN A 126 -5.27 2.73 -0.13
C GLN A 126 -4.94 3.83 0.88
N GLY A 127 -5.56 3.85 2.06
CA GLY A 127 -5.24 4.89 3.04
C GLY A 127 -3.90 4.66 3.75
N ARG A 128 -3.32 3.45 3.71
CA ARG A 128 -1.92 3.25 4.15
C ARG A 128 -0.95 3.92 3.18
N LYS A 129 -1.20 3.76 1.87
CA LYS A 129 -0.50 4.53 0.82
C LYS A 129 -0.67 6.03 1.06
N LYS A 130 -1.87 6.50 1.38
CA LYS A 130 -2.13 7.92 1.72
C LYS A 130 -1.33 8.40 2.94
N LYS A 131 -1.36 7.66 4.06
CA LYS A 131 -0.60 8.00 5.29
C LYS A 131 0.91 8.05 5.02
N ILE A 132 1.44 7.11 4.23
CA ILE A 132 2.85 7.10 3.83
C ILE A 132 3.18 8.30 2.94
N GLN A 133 2.31 8.65 1.99
CA GLN A 133 2.48 9.84 1.16
C GLN A 133 2.45 11.12 2.00
N GLU A 134 1.55 11.22 2.98
CA GLU A 134 1.48 12.35 3.92
C GLU A 134 2.74 12.45 4.79
N GLN A 135 3.27 11.32 5.29
CA GLN A 135 4.52 11.30 6.05
C GLN A 135 5.72 11.70 5.18
N ALA A 136 5.78 11.20 3.93
CA ALA A 136 6.83 11.55 2.99
C ALA A 136 6.79 13.06 2.66
N ALA A 137 5.60 13.59 2.36
CA ALA A 137 5.35 15.02 2.17
C ALA A 137 5.54 15.83 3.47
N GLY A 138 5.44 15.18 4.63
CA GLY A 138 5.67 15.74 5.96
C GLY A 138 7.12 16.12 6.25
N GLY A 139 8.05 15.89 5.32
CA GLY A 139 9.45 16.32 5.44
C GLY A 139 10.39 15.18 5.81
N ALA A 140 9.97 13.94 5.57
CA ALA A 140 10.79 12.75 5.77
C ALA A 140 12.18 12.83 5.11
N HIS A 141 12.29 13.56 4.00
CA HIS A 141 13.52 13.70 3.21
C HIS A 141 14.21 15.07 3.40
N ASP A 142 13.80 15.88 4.38
CA ASP A 142 14.35 17.23 4.59
C ASP A 142 15.84 17.20 4.94
N SER A 143 16.26 16.26 5.79
CA SER A 143 17.67 16.10 6.18
C SER A 143 18.54 15.76 4.98
N SER A 144 18.06 14.87 4.12
CA SER A 144 18.72 14.48 2.86
C SER A 144 18.84 15.67 1.93
N ASN A 145 17.75 16.40 1.69
CA ASN A 145 17.75 17.59 0.84
C ASN A 145 18.74 18.66 1.34
N ARG A 146 18.79 18.92 2.66
CA ARG A 146 19.79 19.83 3.25
C ARG A 146 21.22 19.32 3.06
N SER A 147 21.46 18.03 3.32
CA SER A 147 22.80 17.45 3.19
C SER A 147 23.31 17.48 1.76
N ILE A 148 22.47 17.14 0.79
CA ILE A 148 22.80 17.15 -0.63
C ILE A 148 23.04 18.59 -1.08
N GLY A 149 22.14 19.52 -0.73
CA GLY A 149 22.29 20.93 -1.09
C GLY A 149 23.57 21.60 -0.55
N ASN A 150 24.06 21.17 0.61
CA ASN A 150 25.33 21.65 1.16
C ASN A 150 26.55 21.22 0.34
N ARG A 151 26.42 20.17 -0.48
CA ARG A 151 27.53 19.57 -1.25
C ARG A 151 27.32 19.61 -2.76
N GLU A 152 26.12 19.97 -3.24
CA GLU A 152 25.74 19.98 -4.66
C GLU A 152 26.80 20.65 -5.54
N LYS A 153 27.26 21.84 -5.13
CA LYS A 153 28.26 22.65 -5.88
C LYS A 153 29.66 22.03 -5.92
N GLU A 154 29.97 21.09 -5.02
CA GLU A 154 31.22 20.33 -5.00
C GLU A 154 31.15 19.09 -5.92
N VAL A 155 29.94 18.70 -6.34
CA VAL A 155 29.70 17.56 -7.21
C VAL A 155 29.72 18.04 -8.66
N ASP A 156 30.59 17.46 -9.46
CA ASP A 156 30.67 17.73 -10.89
C ASP A 156 29.49 17.08 -11.63
N GLN A 157 28.47 17.90 -11.91
CA GLN A 157 27.21 17.53 -12.55
C GLN A 157 27.21 17.80 -14.05
N ALA A 158 26.42 17.03 -14.81
CA ALA A 158 26.13 17.37 -16.20
C ALA A 158 25.41 18.72 -16.29
N ARG A 159 25.56 19.46 -17.39
CA ARG A 159 24.71 20.63 -17.65
C ARG A 159 23.40 20.15 -18.27
N VAL A 160 22.26 20.54 -17.68
CA VAL A 160 20.93 20.18 -18.19
C VAL A 160 20.19 21.45 -18.59
N GLU A 161 19.74 21.51 -19.84
CA GLU A 161 18.95 22.63 -20.37
C GLU A 161 17.56 22.13 -20.77
N VAL A 162 16.51 22.81 -20.32
CA VAL A 162 15.14 22.46 -20.70
C VAL A 162 14.87 22.96 -22.12
N VAL A 163 14.59 22.03 -23.04
CA VAL A 163 14.27 22.33 -24.44
C VAL A 163 12.76 22.54 -24.60
N ASN A 164 11.96 21.73 -23.91
CA ASN A 164 10.50 21.85 -23.92
C ASN A 164 9.90 21.46 -22.57
N GLU A 165 9.36 22.46 -21.87
CA GLU A 165 8.74 22.28 -20.55
C GLU A 165 7.49 21.38 -20.57
N GLN A 166 6.71 21.38 -21.66
CA GLN A 166 5.46 20.64 -21.75
C GLN A 166 5.68 19.14 -21.91
N THR A 167 6.74 18.76 -22.63
CA THR A 167 7.08 17.35 -22.91
C THR A 167 8.13 16.78 -21.95
N GLY A 168 8.76 17.64 -21.14
CA GLY A 168 9.91 17.28 -20.30
C GLY A 168 11.18 17.01 -21.10
N GLU A 169 11.27 17.50 -22.33
CA GLU A 169 12.46 17.30 -23.17
C GLU A 169 13.59 18.24 -22.71
N VAL A 170 14.76 17.64 -22.49
CA VAL A 170 15.96 18.33 -22.05
C VAL A 170 17.15 17.97 -22.94
N GLU A 171 18.11 18.88 -23.04
CA GLU A 171 19.43 18.64 -23.60
C GLU A 171 20.43 18.52 -22.44
N VAL A 172 21.06 17.35 -22.32
CA VAL A 172 22.10 17.07 -21.33
C VAL A 172 23.45 17.18 -22.02
N THR A 173 24.33 18.02 -21.49
CA THR A 173 25.73 18.15 -21.92
C THR A 173 26.64 17.62 -20.81
N ASN A 174 27.42 16.60 -21.12
CA ASN A 174 28.32 15.92 -20.19
C ASN A 174 29.64 15.49 -20.88
N ASP A 175 30.46 14.70 -20.20
CA ASP A 175 31.76 14.24 -20.70
C ASP A 175 31.67 13.37 -21.96
N SER A 176 30.50 12.78 -22.22
CA SER A 176 30.19 11.97 -23.40
C SER A 176 29.59 12.77 -24.56
N GLY A 177 29.40 14.08 -24.40
CA GLY A 177 28.85 14.97 -25.43
C GLY A 177 27.45 15.51 -25.07
N ARG A 178 26.61 15.69 -26.09
CA ARG A 178 25.24 16.21 -25.93
C ARG A 178 24.23 15.15 -26.30
N VAL A 179 23.20 15.01 -25.49
CA VAL A 179 22.11 14.05 -25.71
C VAL A 179 20.77 14.67 -25.35
N ARG A 180 19.75 14.44 -26.17
CA ARG A 180 18.37 14.81 -25.83
C ARG A 180 17.66 13.64 -25.18
N MET A 181 17.00 13.92 -24.07
CA MET A 181 16.23 12.93 -23.34
C MET A 181 15.01 13.56 -22.67
N LYS A 182 14.13 12.71 -22.14
CA LYS A 182 13.01 13.15 -21.32
C LYS A 182 13.38 13.01 -19.85
N LEU A 183 13.22 14.10 -19.10
CA LEU A 183 13.28 14.11 -17.65
C LEU A 183 11.98 14.65 -17.10
N ARG A 184 11.61 14.21 -15.89
CA ARG A 184 10.49 14.79 -15.20
C ARG A 184 10.87 16.19 -14.73
N LEU A 185 10.06 17.18 -15.10
CA LEU A 185 10.19 18.55 -14.61
C LEU A 185 9.12 18.76 -13.54
N SER A 186 9.51 19.20 -12.35
CA SER A 186 8.59 19.47 -11.26
C SER A 186 9.01 20.70 -10.46
N LYS A 187 8.07 21.19 -9.65
CA LYS A 187 8.34 22.22 -8.65
C LYS A 187 8.49 21.56 -7.29
N ALA A 188 9.21 22.19 -6.37
CA ALA A 188 9.27 21.69 -5.01
C ALA A 188 7.88 21.82 -4.36
N ASN A 189 7.41 20.76 -3.71
CA ASN A 189 6.15 20.83 -2.97
C ASN A 189 6.33 21.63 -1.67
N ARG A 190 7.59 21.77 -1.23
CA ARG A 190 8.00 22.42 0.01
C ARG A 190 9.30 23.18 -0.18
N PRO A 191 9.55 24.24 0.60
CA PRO A 191 10.83 24.95 0.56
C PRO A 191 12.01 23.99 0.79
N GLY A 192 12.91 23.90 -0.19
CA GLY A 192 14.11 23.07 -0.13
C GLY A 192 13.95 21.61 -0.58
N GLU A 193 12.76 21.17 -0.97
CA GLU A 193 12.53 19.82 -1.54
C GLU A 193 12.91 19.79 -3.03
N VAL A 194 14.20 19.90 -3.33
CA VAL A 194 14.71 20.06 -4.72
C VAL A 194 15.66 18.93 -5.17
N TYR A 195 16.10 18.05 -4.26
CA TYR A 195 17.01 16.94 -4.58
C TYR A 195 16.34 15.58 -4.44
N ILE A 196 15.48 15.42 -3.44
CA ILE A 196 14.71 14.20 -3.22
C ILE A 196 13.25 14.62 -3.06
N GLN A 197 12.43 14.28 -4.05
CA GLN A 197 11.01 14.57 -4.04
C GLN A 197 10.21 13.26 -4.04
N PRO A 198 9.50 12.93 -2.95
CA PRO A 198 8.61 11.79 -2.92
C PRO A 198 7.41 12.01 -3.86
N VAL A 199 7.06 10.99 -4.63
CA VAL A 199 5.90 10.98 -5.52
C VAL A 199 5.08 9.71 -5.29
N GLY A 200 3.77 9.78 -5.57
CA GLY A 200 2.87 8.65 -5.33
C GLY A 200 3.07 7.46 -6.28
N GLU A 201 3.61 7.74 -7.46
CA GLU A 201 3.82 6.76 -8.53
C GLU A 201 4.85 7.28 -9.54
N LEU A 202 5.52 6.34 -10.20
CA LEU A 202 6.37 6.54 -11.37
C LEU A 202 5.97 5.55 -12.47
N GLU A 203 6.24 5.93 -13.71
CA GLU A 203 6.06 5.06 -14.88
C GLU A 203 6.81 3.73 -14.69
N ASP A 204 6.25 2.65 -15.24
CA ASP A 204 6.75 1.28 -15.11
C ASP A 204 6.96 0.77 -13.66
N GLY A 205 6.39 1.48 -12.68
CA GLY A 205 6.54 1.15 -11.27
C GLY A 205 8.00 1.23 -10.80
N LEU A 206 8.81 2.11 -11.39
CA LEU A 206 10.18 2.36 -10.96
C LEU A 206 10.23 2.83 -9.49
N LEU A 207 11.30 2.48 -8.78
CA LEU A 207 11.56 3.01 -7.44
C LEU A 207 11.99 4.48 -7.49
N TRP A 208 12.84 4.85 -8.44
CA TRP A 208 13.31 6.23 -8.59
C TRP A 208 13.51 6.61 -10.06
N ALA A 209 13.52 7.91 -10.33
CA ALA A 209 13.91 8.46 -11.63
C ALA A 209 14.62 9.83 -11.47
N PRO A 210 15.64 10.13 -12.31
CA PRO A 210 16.20 11.46 -12.41
C PRO A 210 15.14 12.48 -12.82
N ALA A 211 15.23 13.67 -12.24
CA ALA A 211 14.28 14.76 -12.46
C ALA A 211 14.99 16.12 -12.35
N ILE A 212 14.33 17.16 -12.86
CA ILE A 212 14.68 18.55 -12.57
C ILE A 212 13.60 19.13 -11.68
N ILE A 213 13.97 19.58 -10.48
CA ILE A 213 13.05 20.07 -9.46
C ILE A 213 13.46 21.49 -9.09
N ASP A 214 12.62 22.48 -9.43
CA ASP A 214 12.95 23.92 -9.31
C ASP A 214 14.35 24.28 -9.86
N GLY A 215 14.72 23.66 -10.98
CA GLY A 215 16.01 23.90 -11.66
C GLY A 215 17.19 23.09 -11.12
N HIS A 216 17.04 22.35 -10.03
CA HIS A 216 18.07 21.46 -9.50
C HIS A 216 17.97 20.06 -10.10
N GLN A 217 19.11 19.39 -10.26
CA GLN A 217 19.14 17.97 -10.59
C GLN A 217 18.81 17.15 -9.35
N GLY A 218 17.68 16.46 -9.41
CA GLY A 218 17.13 15.72 -8.30
C GLY A 218 16.59 14.35 -8.70
N VAL A 219 15.90 13.74 -7.75
CA VAL A 219 15.30 12.42 -7.87
C VAL A 219 13.85 12.51 -7.46
N THR A 220 12.99 11.91 -8.28
CA THR A 220 11.64 11.56 -7.85
C THR A 220 11.64 10.14 -7.30
N LEU A 221 11.13 9.98 -6.08
CA LEU A 221 11.16 8.74 -5.33
C LEU A 221 9.74 8.19 -5.18
N ASN A 222 9.50 6.98 -5.70
CA ASN A 222 8.18 6.37 -5.70
C ASN A 222 7.82 5.79 -4.34
N THR A 223 6.97 6.51 -3.60
CA THR A 223 6.45 6.09 -2.29
C THR A 223 5.57 4.84 -2.37
N GLY A 224 5.02 4.51 -3.55
CA GLY A 224 4.24 3.29 -3.78
C GLY A 224 5.08 2.05 -4.10
N HIS A 225 6.40 2.16 -4.23
CA HIS A 225 7.25 1.00 -4.51
C HIS A 225 7.39 0.12 -3.25
N PRO A 226 7.32 -1.23 -3.33
CA PRO A 226 7.43 -2.11 -2.16
C PRO A 226 8.71 -1.90 -1.34
N TYR A 227 9.82 -1.56 -2.01
CA TYR A 227 11.06 -1.18 -1.32
C TYR A 227 10.87 0.04 -0.42
N TYR A 228 10.18 1.08 -0.88
CA TYR A 228 9.89 2.26 -0.07
C TYR A 228 9.03 1.86 1.14
N HIS A 229 7.98 1.09 0.91
CA HIS A 229 7.13 0.60 1.99
C HIS A 229 7.92 -0.20 3.03
N ARG A 230 8.75 -1.16 2.63
CA ARG A 230 9.36 -2.12 3.57
C ARG A 230 10.70 -1.67 4.14
N VAL A 231 11.36 -0.69 3.51
CA VAL A 231 12.68 -0.20 3.94
C VAL A 231 12.63 1.26 4.39
N TYR A 232 11.97 2.15 3.64
CA TYR A 232 11.87 3.56 4.04
C TYR A 232 10.93 3.76 5.22
N VAL A 233 9.68 3.28 5.14
CA VAL A 233 8.65 3.54 6.17
C VAL A 233 9.11 3.20 7.59
N PRO A 234 9.73 2.03 7.86
CA PRO A 234 10.21 1.72 9.21
C PRO A 234 11.35 2.62 9.70
N ASN A 235 12.03 3.30 8.77
CA ASN A 235 13.21 4.10 9.02
C ASN A 235 12.98 5.61 8.86
N LEU A 236 11.76 6.10 8.59
CA LEU A 236 11.50 7.53 8.37
C LEU A 236 11.85 8.41 9.58
N SER A 237 11.86 7.84 10.78
CA SER A 237 12.35 8.51 12.00
C SER A 237 13.88 8.50 12.16
N SER A 238 14.57 7.59 11.46
CA SER A 238 16.04 7.49 11.44
C SER A 238 16.62 8.37 10.33
N GLY A 239 16.92 9.62 10.68
CA GLY A 239 17.45 10.59 9.71
C GLY A 239 18.73 10.13 8.99
N VAL A 240 19.61 9.38 9.67
CA VAL A 240 20.87 8.87 9.06
C VAL A 240 20.60 7.78 8.02
N THR A 241 19.68 6.85 8.31
CA THR A 241 19.34 5.76 7.38
C THR A 241 18.69 6.32 6.12
N VAL A 242 17.71 7.22 6.28
CA VAL A 242 17.03 7.89 5.15
C VAL A 242 18.04 8.69 4.33
N GLN A 243 18.89 9.48 4.97
CA GLN A 243 19.93 10.26 4.30
C GLN A 243 20.90 9.37 3.52
N GLY A 244 21.29 8.21 4.04
CA GLY A 244 22.15 7.25 3.33
C GLY A 244 21.49 6.71 2.06
N MET A 245 20.23 6.28 2.16
CA MET A 245 19.48 5.75 1.01
C MET A 245 19.21 6.84 -0.03
N ASP A 246 18.79 8.02 0.40
CA ASP A 246 18.52 9.16 -0.48
C ASP A 246 19.78 9.64 -1.21
N SER A 247 20.89 9.75 -0.49
CA SER A 247 22.19 10.13 -1.08
C SER A 247 22.62 9.13 -2.15
N LEU A 248 22.39 7.83 -1.94
CA LEU A 248 22.69 6.80 -2.92
C LEU A 248 21.84 6.95 -4.19
N LEU A 249 20.52 7.14 -4.04
CA LEU A 249 19.63 7.31 -5.19
C LEU A 249 19.93 8.60 -5.96
N TRP A 250 20.25 9.69 -5.26
CA TRP A 250 20.67 10.93 -5.88
C TRP A 250 21.99 10.76 -6.63
N ALA A 251 23.00 10.12 -6.01
CA ALA A 251 24.28 9.85 -6.67
C ALA A 251 24.12 9.00 -7.94
N LEU A 252 23.24 7.99 -7.92
CA LEU A 252 22.93 7.19 -9.11
C LEU A 252 22.32 8.04 -10.24
N ALA A 253 21.41 8.95 -9.91
CA ALA A 253 20.79 9.84 -10.89
C ALA A 253 21.79 10.83 -11.50
N ILE A 254 22.64 11.47 -10.67
CA ILE A 254 23.66 12.39 -11.16
C ILE A 254 24.71 11.65 -12.00
N ALA A 255 25.14 10.46 -11.56
CA ALA A 255 26.07 9.64 -12.33
C ALA A 255 25.48 9.24 -13.68
N GLU A 256 24.21 8.80 -13.73
CA GLU A 256 23.49 8.52 -14.99
C GLU A 256 23.56 9.72 -15.93
N LEU A 257 23.16 10.92 -15.47
CA LEU A 257 23.19 12.13 -16.30
C LEU A 257 24.60 12.48 -16.80
N LYS A 258 25.64 12.17 -16.03
CA LYS A 258 27.03 12.47 -16.38
C LYS A 258 27.62 11.56 -17.47
N VAL A 259 27.13 10.33 -17.60
CA VAL A 259 27.68 9.36 -18.57
C VAL A 259 26.69 8.95 -19.67
N THR A 260 25.48 9.53 -19.66
CA THR A 260 24.46 9.22 -20.68
C THR A 260 24.83 9.82 -22.04
N ASN A 261 24.66 9.01 -23.09
CA ASN A 261 24.70 9.42 -24.49
C ASN A 261 23.62 8.66 -25.27
N GLU A 262 23.50 8.89 -26.58
CA GLU A 262 22.47 8.25 -27.41
C GLU A 262 22.50 6.70 -27.35
N ALA A 263 23.69 6.11 -27.26
CA ALA A 263 23.84 4.65 -27.20
C ALA A 263 23.51 4.08 -25.81
N THR A 264 23.73 4.83 -24.73
CA THR A 264 23.54 4.35 -23.35
C THR A 264 22.20 4.70 -22.72
N LEU A 265 21.46 5.66 -23.27
CA LEU A 265 20.18 6.14 -22.74
C LEU A 265 19.19 5.00 -22.47
N ARG A 266 19.08 4.05 -23.41
CA ARG A 266 18.23 2.87 -23.23
C ARG A 266 18.73 1.98 -22.10
N TYR A 267 20.03 1.73 -22.00
CA TYR A 267 20.60 0.86 -20.97
C TYR A 267 20.39 1.40 -19.56
N PHE A 268 20.47 2.72 -19.34
CA PHE A 268 20.18 3.28 -18.02
C PHE A 268 18.70 3.17 -17.64
N ARG A 269 17.79 3.29 -18.61
CA ARG A 269 16.37 3.02 -18.37
C ARG A 269 16.12 1.57 -17.98
N GLU A 270 16.71 0.62 -18.71
CA GLU A 270 16.63 -0.82 -18.40
C GLU A 270 17.27 -1.12 -17.03
N LEU A 271 18.39 -0.47 -16.70
CA LEU A 271 19.05 -0.63 -15.40
C LEU A 271 18.14 -0.17 -14.26
N ARG A 272 17.49 1.00 -14.38
CA ARG A 272 16.51 1.48 -13.39
C ARG A 272 15.34 0.52 -13.24
N TYR A 273 14.85 -0.02 -14.35
CA TYR A 273 13.78 -1.03 -14.35
C TYR A 273 14.20 -2.30 -13.63
N GLU A 274 15.32 -2.91 -14.01
CA GLU A 274 15.81 -4.15 -13.41
C GLU A 274 16.16 -3.98 -11.94
N ILE A 275 16.80 -2.88 -11.53
CA ILE A 275 17.06 -2.63 -10.11
C ILE A 275 15.73 -2.50 -9.35
N SER A 276 14.76 -1.74 -9.87
CA SER A 276 13.46 -1.61 -9.21
C SER A 276 12.75 -2.96 -9.08
N ARG A 277 12.81 -3.80 -10.12
CA ARG A 277 12.25 -5.16 -10.13
C ARG A 277 12.96 -6.08 -9.14
N ILE A 278 14.29 -6.07 -9.10
CA ILE A 278 15.09 -6.89 -8.16
C ILE A 278 14.81 -6.44 -6.72
N LEU A 279 14.80 -5.14 -6.46
CA LEU A 279 14.50 -4.61 -5.13
C LEU A 279 13.09 -4.98 -4.68
N ARG A 280 12.13 -5.06 -5.60
CA ARG A 280 10.78 -5.55 -5.30
C ARG A 280 10.82 -6.98 -4.77
N LEU A 281 11.55 -7.87 -5.43
CA LEU A 281 11.72 -9.26 -5.03
C LEU A 281 12.47 -9.39 -3.70
N LEU A 282 13.58 -8.66 -3.53
CA LEU A 282 14.43 -8.77 -2.33
C LEU A 282 13.74 -8.34 -1.04
N VAL A 283 12.70 -7.50 -1.13
CA VAL A 283 11.94 -7.07 0.04
C VAL A 283 10.69 -7.90 0.27
N GLU A 284 10.39 -8.92 -0.55
CA GLU A 284 9.17 -9.74 -0.44
C GLU A 284 9.02 -10.45 0.90
N ASP A 285 10.13 -10.81 1.55
CA ASP A 285 10.14 -11.46 2.85
C ASP A 285 10.25 -10.48 4.03
N LEU A 286 10.50 -9.19 3.76
CA LEU A 286 10.57 -8.19 4.81
C LEU A 286 9.16 -7.94 5.39
N PRO A 287 9.05 -7.77 6.72
CA PRO A 287 7.77 -7.52 7.35
C PRO A 287 7.19 -6.21 6.82
N GLU A 288 5.87 -6.21 6.63
CA GLU A 288 5.17 -4.96 6.38
C GLU A 288 5.31 -4.03 7.60
N PRO A 289 5.52 -2.72 7.40
CA PRO A 289 5.54 -1.76 8.50
C PRO A 289 4.30 -1.92 9.38
N ARG A 290 4.50 -2.11 10.69
CA ARG A 290 3.38 -2.10 11.62
C ARG A 290 2.72 -0.72 11.59
N ASP A 291 1.40 -0.69 11.50
CA ASP A 291 0.70 0.58 11.65
C ASP A 291 0.84 1.02 13.12
N SER A 292 1.14 2.29 13.34
CA SER A 292 1.26 2.89 14.69
C SER A 292 0.04 2.66 15.59
N ASP A 293 -1.08 2.26 14.98
CA ASP A 293 -2.39 2.15 15.60
C ASP A 293 -2.64 0.74 16.17
N ASP A 294 -1.73 -0.22 15.95
CA ASP A 294 -1.75 -1.57 16.56
C ASP A 294 -1.37 -1.55 18.07
N HIS A 295 -1.15 -0.37 18.66
CA HIS A 295 -0.71 -0.19 20.05
C HIS A 295 -1.78 0.40 20.99
N GLN A 296 -3.07 0.39 20.63
CA GLN A 296 -4.15 0.78 21.53
C GLN A 296 -5.15 -0.35 21.80
#